data_AF-A0A450VZW5-F1
#
_entry.id   AF-A0A450VZW5-F1
#
_cell.length_a   1.000
_cell.length_b   1.000
_cell.length_c   1.000
_cell.angle_alpha   90.00
_cell.angle_beta   90.00
_cell.angle_gamma   90.00
#
_symmetry.space_group_name_H-M   'P 1'
#
loop_
_entity.id
_entity.type
_entity.pdbx_description
1 polymer ?
#
loop_
_entity_poly.entity_id
_entity_poly.type
_entity_poly.pdbx_seq_one_letter_code
_entity_poly.pdbx_strand_id
1 'polypeptide(L)'
;MASKSPHDMEIIRLGYPDDPPIPVQPGIPFPLSALPGEHWTTFHLVVDGEPQAVFQVETLGERLLNPIIASDGNGGVHVHIQGHRVLRFAPDVMLSPQAIKVNKEADRVDVAWVIDATQAGLKPARSEEEKNEKPPPAHAAWESHVAAMADLIDAMGSEREARMAMLTFGDRATKSSSVVSTDPWERGFQQISNIAHLTTPERAFRPMAGERLKELAGKMVRIDGDDYVDALAEALTACTGLAWNGERRIVIISGDSPGYSLAFPPPEAGVDTGYCRRDVDAAAMALHELGVEIMTVYLPITALTNPSDRIAKLLTWTQAQYQRLASLPEYVFVVGDGFAQETVLQALQDSPEVIGRSSAV
;
A
#
# COMPACT_ATOMS: atom_id res chain seq x y z
N MET A 1 -27.91 -13.64 37.02
CA MET A 1 -27.10 -12.85 36.08
C MET A 1 -25.67 -13.34 36.23
N ALA A 2 -25.19 -14.16 35.30
CA ALA A 2 -23.84 -14.73 35.38
C ALA A 2 -22.84 -13.61 35.04
N SER A 3 -21.95 -13.26 35.98
CA SER A 3 -20.78 -12.45 35.65
C SER A 3 -19.90 -13.30 34.74
N LYS A 4 -19.92 -13.01 33.44
CA LYS A 4 -18.90 -13.54 32.53
C LYS A 4 -17.54 -13.11 33.08
N SER A 5 -16.63 -14.07 33.16
CA SER A 5 -15.24 -13.82 33.55
C SER A 5 -14.71 -12.64 32.73
N PRO A 6 -13.95 -11.69 33.33
CA PRO A 6 -13.23 -10.72 32.51
C PRO A 6 -12.31 -11.54 31.60
N HIS A 7 -12.56 -11.47 30.30
CA HIS A 7 -11.63 -12.00 29.32
C HIS A 7 -10.34 -11.19 29.41
N ASP A 8 -9.19 -11.85 29.24
CA ASP A 8 -7.92 -11.15 29.20
C ASP A 8 -7.84 -10.41 27.87
N MET A 9 -8.04 -9.09 27.89
CA MET A 9 -8.02 -8.25 26.71
C MET A 9 -6.73 -7.45 26.66
N GLU A 10 -6.08 -7.47 25.51
CA GLU A 10 -4.83 -6.75 25.27
C GLU A 10 -4.89 -6.00 23.94
N ILE A 11 -4.21 -4.86 23.89
CA ILE A 11 -4.03 -4.06 22.69
C ILE A 11 -2.57 -4.12 22.26
N ILE A 12 -2.33 -4.59 21.03
CA ILE A 12 -1.00 -4.60 20.41
C ILE A 12 -0.95 -3.51 19.36
N ARG A 13 0.00 -2.59 19.45
CA ARG A 13 0.20 -1.56 18.45
C ARG A 13 1.11 -2.09 17.32
N LEU A 14 0.74 -1.84 16.08
CA LEU A 14 1.57 -2.24 14.94
C LEU A 14 2.69 -1.24 14.64
N GLY A 15 3.78 -1.74 14.05
CA GLY A 15 5.00 -0.99 13.79
C GLY A 15 5.88 -0.74 15.01
N TYR A 16 5.55 -1.37 16.14
CA TYR A 16 6.26 -1.28 17.42
C TYR A 16 6.39 -2.67 18.04
N PRO A 17 7.21 -3.57 17.47
CA PRO A 17 7.38 -4.92 18.01
C PRO A 17 7.95 -4.92 19.44
N ASP A 18 8.61 -3.82 19.84
CA ASP A 18 9.16 -3.63 21.18
C ASP A 18 8.17 -3.01 22.17
N ASP A 19 7.02 -2.49 21.71
CA ASP A 19 5.99 -1.98 22.62
C ASP A 19 5.25 -3.17 23.24
N PRO A 20 5.18 -3.27 24.58
CA PRO A 20 4.45 -4.36 25.21
C PRO A 20 2.95 -4.25 24.91
N PRO A 21 2.23 -5.38 24.79
CA PRO A 21 0.77 -5.39 24.77
C PRO A 21 0.21 -4.58 25.95
N ILE A 22 -0.81 -3.75 25.69
CA ILE A 22 -1.46 -2.92 26.70
C ILE A 22 -2.67 -3.68 27.23
N PRO A 23 -2.72 -4.07 28.51
CA PRO A 23 -3.91 -4.66 29.09
C PRO A 23 -5.06 -3.65 29.10
N VAL A 24 -6.25 -4.08 28.69
CA VAL A 24 -7.42 -3.21 28.58
C VAL A 24 -8.65 -3.84 29.22
N GLN A 25 -9.62 -3.00 29.60
CA GLN A 25 -10.88 -3.45 30.20
C GLN A 25 -12.06 -2.78 29.50
N PRO A 26 -13.17 -3.51 29.26
CA PRO A 26 -14.37 -2.90 28.71
C PRO A 26 -14.86 -1.71 29.53
N GLY A 27 -15.21 -0.61 28.85
CA GLY A 27 -15.72 0.62 29.45
C GLY A 27 -14.66 1.53 30.08
N ILE A 28 -13.39 1.11 30.15
CA ILE A 28 -12.30 1.91 30.71
C ILE A 28 -11.46 2.51 29.58
N PRO A 29 -11.31 3.84 29.50
CA PRO A 29 -10.39 4.46 28.57
C PRO A 29 -8.95 4.02 28.84
N PHE A 30 -8.18 3.72 27.79
CA PHE A 30 -6.75 3.40 27.92
C PHE A 30 -5.90 4.34 27.06
N PRO A 31 -4.70 4.74 27.52
CA PRO A 31 -3.82 5.60 26.77
C PRO A 31 -3.21 4.83 25.58
N LEU A 32 -3.36 5.36 24.38
CA LEU A 32 -2.73 4.85 23.16
C LEU A 32 -1.91 5.96 22.51
N SER A 33 -0.59 5.80 22.47
CA SER A 33 0.30 6.79 21.85
C SER A 33 0.13 6.78 20.33
N ALA A 34 0.07 7.96 19.71
CA ALA A 34 0.10 8.16 18.27
C ALA A 34 1.42 8.82 17.85
N LEU A 35 1.94 8.51 16.66
CA LEU A 35 3.21 9.09 16.23
C LEU A 35 3.07 10.51 15.73
N PRO A 36 4.12 11.34 15.89
CA PRO A 36 4.19 12.62 15.20
C PRO A 36 3.99 12.44 13.69
N GLY A 37 2.94 13.07 13.14
CA GLY A 37 2.64 13.07 11.70
C GLY A 37 1.91 11.84 11.16
N GLU A 38 1.62 10.85 12.00
CA GLU A 38 0.76 9.72 11.63
C GLU A 38 -0.68 10.19 11.53
N HIS A 39 -1.38 9.91 10.42
CA HIS A 39 -2.81 10.24 10.26
C HIS A 39 -3.72 9.17 10.86
N TRP A 40 -3.28 7.92 10.88
CA TRP A 40 -4.00 6.75 11.37
C TRP A 40 -3.08 5.86 12.19
N THR A 41 -3.45 5.51 13.42
CA THR A 41 -2.74 4.51 14.24
C THR A 41 -3.47 3.18 14.17
N THR A 42 -2.73 2.09 13.91
CA THR A 42 -3.30 0.73 13.83
C THR A 42 -2.98 -0.10 15.07
N PHE A 43 -3.95 -0.84 15.58
CA PHE A 43 -3.76 -1.75 16.71
C PHE A 43 -4.67 -2.99 16.64
N HIS A 44 -4.25 -4.05 17.31
CA HIS A 44 -4.97 -5.31 17.46
C HIS A 44 -5.60 -5.38 18.82
N LEU A 45 -6.86 -5.75 18.87
CA LEU A 45 -7.48 -6.28 20.06
C LEU A 45 -7.31 -7.80 20.08
N VAL A 46 -6.60 -8.27 21.09
CA VAL A 46 -6.44 -9.70 21.41
C VAL A 46 -7.31 -9.99 22.62
N VAL A 47 -8.07 -11.08 22.57
CA VAL A 47 -8.90 -11.53 23.68
C VAL A 47 -8.59 -12.99 23.94
N ASP A 48 -8.17 -13.30 25.17
CA ASP A 48 -7.72 -14.63 25.60
C ASP A 48 -6.62 -15.21 24.70
N GLY A 49 -5.70 -14.35 24.23
CA GLY A 49 -4.60 -14.72 23.33
C GLY A 49 -4.97 -14.83 21.85
N GLU A 50 -6.24 -14.67 21.49
CA GLU A 50 -6.72 -14.76 20.11
C GLU A 50 -7.02 -13.37 19.52
N PRO A 51 -6.55 -13.04 18.31
CA PRO A 51 -6.89 -11.80 17.63
C PRO A 51 -8.41 -11.72 17.37
N GLN A 52 -9.08 -10.72 17.93
CA GLN A 52 -10.53 -10.52 17.75
C GLN A 52 -10.86 -9.47 16.71
N ALA A 53 -10.10 -8.38 16.71
CA ALA A 53 -10.36 -7.26 15.82
C ALA A 53 -9.11 -6.42 15.62
N VAL A 54 -9.06 -5.78 14.47
CA VAL A 54 -8.07 -4.78 14.14
C VAL A 54 -8.80 -3.46 14.05
N PHE A 55 -8.17 -2.42 14.60
CA PHE A 55 -8.70 -1.09 14.55
C PHE A 55 -7.66 -0.14 13.99
N GLN A 56 -8.13 0.78 13.16
CA GLN A 56 -7.41 2.00 12.88
C GLN A 56 -8.14 3.18 13.45
N VAL A 57 -7.40 4.06 14.08
CA VAL A 57 -7.94 5.29 14.66
C VAL A 57 -7.26 6.48 14.00
N GLU A 58 -8.08 7.39 13.48
CA GLU A 58 -7.62 8.65 12.95
C GLU A 58 -6.99 9.46 14.09
N THR A 59 -5.74 9.90 13.96
CA THR A 59 -5.03 10.55 15.07
C THR A 59 -5.39 12.04 15.20
N LEU A 60 -5.79 12.69 14.10
CA LEU A 60 -5.98 14.14 13.99
C LEU A 60 -4.75 14.96 14.48
N GLY A 61 -3.56 14.37 14.45
CA GLY A 61 -2.33 14.98 14.96
C GLY A 61 -2.18 14.96 16.49
N GLU A 62 -3.10 14.31 17.20
CA GLU A 62 -2.96 14.06 18.63
C GLU A 62 -1.81 13.06 18.90
N ARG A 63 -1.10 13.26 20.00
CA ARG A 63 -0.01 12.36 20.41
C ARG A 63 -0.49 11.21 21.28
N LEU A 64 -1.69 11.34 21.86
CA LEU A 64 -2.24 10.38 22.80
C LEU A 64 -3.75 10.31 22.58
N LEU A 65 -4.20 9.11 22.26
CA LEU A 65 -5.60 8.75 22.05
C LEU A 65 -6.11 8.04 23.31
N ASN A 66 -7.42 8.14 23.59
CA ASN A 66 -8.05 7.49 24.74
C ASN A 66 -9.23 6.58 24.33
N PRO A 67 -8.96 5.48 23.61
CA PRO A 67 -9.98 4.49 23.25
C PRO A 67 -10.66 3.85 24.45
N ILE A 68 -11.96 3.58 24.25
CA ILE A 68 -12.81 2.78 25.13
C ILE A 68 -13.25 1.55 24.33
N ILE A 69 -13.06 0.37 24.91
CA ILE A 69 -13.63 -0.86 24.37
C ILE A 69 -15.06 -1.03 24.89
N ALA A 70 -16.03 -1.19 24.00
CA ALA A 70 -17.39 -1.55 24.33
C ALA A 70 -17.70 -2.96 23.82
N SER A 71 -18.55 -3.70 24.54
CA SER A 71 -19.13 -4.94 24.04
C SER A 71 -20.61 -4.73 23.76
N ASP A 72 -21.09 -5.21 22.61
CA ASP A 72 -22.51 -5.20 22.30
C ASP A 72 -23.25 -6.39 22.96
N GLY A 73 -24.58 -6.36 22.90
CA GLY A 73 -25.43 -7.41 23.47
C GLY A 73 -25.26 -8.80 22.83
N ASN A 74 -24.58 -8.88 21.69
CA ASN A 74 -24.26 -10.12 20.97
C ASN A 74 -22.84 -10.62 21.25
N GLY A 75 -22.07 -9.92 22.10
CA GLY A 75 -20.68 -10.25 22.40
C GLY A 75 -19.67 -9.72 21.37
N GLY A 76 -20.11 -8.91 20.40
CA GLY A 76 -19.21 -8.18 19.52
C GLY A 76 -18.44 -7.12 20.30
N VAL A 77 -17.16 -6.93 19.99
CA VAL A 77 -16.32 -5.92 20.63
C VAL A 77 -16.07 -4.76 19.68
N HIS A 78 -16.25 -3.54 20.19
CA HIS A 78 -16.15 -2.29 19.45
C HIS A 78 -15.14 -1.38 20.16
N VAL A 79 -14.39 -0.60 19.39
CA VAL A 79 -13.52 0.44 19.95
C VAL A 79 -14.09 1.79 19.59
N HIS A 80 -14.26 2.62 20.61
CA HIS A 80 -14.76 3.98 20.48
C HIS A 80 -13.71 4.96 20.95
N ILE A 81 -13.48 6.01 20.17
CA ILE A 81 -12.73 7.19 20.59
C ILE A 81 -13.60 8.41 20.32
N GLN A 82 -13.75 9.25 21.35
CA GLN A 82 -14.57 10.45 21.23
C GLN A 82 -13.92 11.44 20.25
N GLY A 83 -14.63 11.78 19.18
CA GLY A 83 -14.18 12.79 18.22
C GLY A 83 -13.22 12.28 17.14
N HIS A 84 -12.89 10.99 17.16
CA HIS A 84 -12.04 10.38 16.14
C HIS A 84 -12.81 9.32 15.38
N ARG A 85 -12.43 9.15 14.11
CA ARG A 85 -12.94 8.06 13.30
C ARG A 85 -12.21 6.76 13.64
N VAL A 86 -12.97 5.68 13.79
CA VAL A 86 -12.44 4.33 14.03
C VAL A 86 -12.86 3.44 12.87
N LEU A 87 -11.90 2.82 12.20
CA LEU A 87 -12.14 1.78 11.20
C LEU A 87 -11.91 0.43 11.86
N ARG A 88 -12.90 -0.46 11.79
CA ARG A 88 -12.80 -1.83 12.28
C ARG A 88 -12.62 -2.78 11.12
N PHE A 89 -11.64 -3.67 11.25
CA PHE A 89 -11.41 -4.79 10.35
C PHE A 89 -11.59 -6.05 11.19
N ALA A 90 -12.58 -6.85 10.83
CA ALA A 90 -12.69 -8.18 11.42
C ALA A 90 -11.78 -9.12 10.64
N PRO A 91 -11.03 -10.01 11.33
CA PRO A 91 -10.04 -10.88 10.71
C PRO A 91 -10.64 -11.78 9.60
N ASP A 92 -11.95 -12.07 9.68
CA ASP A 92 -12.65 -12.95 8.73
C ASP A 92 -13.72 -12.24 7.87
N VAL A 93 -13.88 -10.91 7.98
CA VAL A 93 -14.98 -10.23 7.28
C VAL A 93 -14.59 -9.94 5.83
N MET A 94 -15.36 -10.52 4.91
CA MET A 94 -15.46 -10.05 3.53
C MET A 94 -15.69 -8.53 3.57
N LEU A 95 -14.70 -7.77 3.11
CA LEU A 95 -14.80 -6.31 2.97
C LEU A 95 -16.11 -6.00 2.25
N SER A 96 -17.00 -5.25 2.90
CA SER A 96 -18.31 -4.93 2.33
C SER A 96 -18.08 -3.99 1.15
N PRO A 97 -18.62 -4.25 -0.04
CA PRO A 97 -18.38 -3.40 -1.19
C PRO A 97 -18.92 -2.00 -0.91
N GLN A 98 -18.04 -1.00 -0.88
CA GLN A 98 -18.47 0.39 -0.89
C GLN A 98 -18.64 0.83 -2.32
N ALA A 99 -19.66 1.64 -2.55
CA ALA A 99 -19.88 2.19 -3.86
C ALA A 99 -18.97 3.39 -4.17
N ILE A 100 -17.78 3.19 -4.75
CA ILE A 100 -17.03 4.25 -5.43
C ILE A 100 -17.71 4.49 -6.77
N LYS A 101 -18.29 5.68 -6.93
CA LYS A 101 -18.84 6.08 -8.22
C LYS A 101 -17.70 6.35 -9.20
N VAL A 102 -17.59 5.53 -10.24
CA VAL A 102 -16.61 5.69 -11.31
C VAL A 102 -17.17 6.62 -12.38
N ASN A 103 -16.46 7.71 -12.70
CA ASN A 103 -16.79 8.56 -13.85
C ASN A 103 -15.99 8.12 -15.08
N LYS A 104 -16.59 7.25 -15.91
CA LYS A 104 -15.95 6.74 -17.14
C LYS A 104 -15.72 7.81 -18.19
N GLU A 105 -16.60 8.82 -18.22
CA GLU A 105 -16.57 9.96 -19.15
C GLU A 105 -15.78 11.14 -18.57
N ALA A 106 -14.95 10.91 -17.55
CA ALA A 106 -14.12 11.94 -16.95
C ALA A 106 -13.19 12.60 -17.97
N ASP A 107 -13.33 13.91 -18.14
CA ASP A 107 -12.44 14.74 -18.97
C ASP A 107 -11.05 14.91 -18.34
N ARG A 108 -10.94 14.72 -17.02
CA ARG A 108 -9.69 14.77 -16.27
C ARG A 108 -9.47 13.51 -15.44
N VAL A 109 -8.31 12.89 -15.63
CA VAL A 109 -7.91 11.67 -14.93
C VAL A 109 -6.60 11.88 -14.19
N ASP A 110 -6.59 11.56 -12.91
CA ASP A 110 -5.38 11.52 -12.09
C ASP A 110 -4.92 10.08 -11.89
N VAL A 111 -3.64 9.82 -12.16
CA VAL A 111 -3.02 8.49 -12.02
C VAL A 111 -1.83 8.56 -11.08
N ALA A 112 -1.87 7.84 -9.96
CA ALA A 112 -0.72 7.64 -9.10
C ALA A 112 -0.10 6.26 -9.39
N TRP A 113 1.16 6.22 -9.82
CA TRP A 113 1.88 4.97 -10.02
C TRP A 113 2.80 4.70 -8.84
N VAL A 114 2.48 3.65 -8.09
CA VAL A 114 3.18 3.20 -6.90
C VAL A 114 4.05 2.02 -7.27
N ILE A 115 5.36 2.18 -7.18
CA ILE A 115 6.35 1.22 -7.67
C ILE A 115 7.14 0.63 -6.52
N ASP A 116 7.22 -0.69 -6.50
CA ASP A 116 8.14 -1.42 -5.65
C ASP A 116 9.59 -1.20 -6.12
N ALA A 117 10.39 -0.59 -5.27
CA ALA A 117 11.79 -0.28 -5.54
C ALA A 117 12.74 -1.42 -5.14
N THR A 118 12.27 -2.50 -4.49
CA THR A 118 13.13 -3.63 -4.12
C THR A 118 13.29 -4.66 -5.23
N GLN A 119 12.48 -4.51 -6.29
CA GLN A 119 12.45 -5.39 -7.43
C GLN A 119 13.80 -5.65 -8.08
N ALA A 120 14.03 -6.91 -8.42
CA ALA A 120 15.26 -7.36 -9.06
C ALA A 120 15.49 -6.79 -10.48
N GLY A 121 14.47 -6.21 -11.10
CA GLY A 121 14.58 -5.60 -12.43
C GLY A 121 15.22 -4.19 -12.43
N LEU A 122 15.30 -3.55 -11.27
CA LEU A 122 15.89 -2.22 -11.12
C LEU A 122 17.41 -2.28 -11.04
N LYS A 123 18.07 -1.22 -11.53
CA LYS A 123 19.54 -1.11 -11.50
C LYS A 123 20.01 -1.00 -10.04
N PRO A 124 21.01 -1.77 -9.60
CA PRO A 124 21.55 -1.63 -8.24
C PRO A 124 22.18 -0.23 -8.04
N ALA A 125 22.15 0.27 -6.81
CA ALA A 125 22.68 1.60 -6.46
C ALA A 125 24.20 1.72 -6.55
N ARG A 126 24.93 0.60 -6.68
CA ARG A 126 26.39 0.55 -6.66
C ARG A 126 26.93 -0.50 -7.63
N SER A 127 27.37 -0.08 -8.81
CA SER A 127 28.79 -0.09 -9.21
C SER A 127 28.94 0.31 -10.68
N GLU A 128 29.93 1.16 -10.99
CA GLU A 128 30.35 1.40 -12.39
C GLU A 128 31.07 0.18 -13.00
N GLU A 129 31.36 -0.85 -12.19
CA GLU A 129 32.14 -2.04 -12.57
C GLU A 129 31.29 -3.09 -13.30
N GLU A 130 29.96 -3.04 -13.18
CA GLU A 130 29.02 -3.98 -13.83
C GLU A 130 28.54 -3.55 -15.23
N LYS A 131 29.07 -2.44 -15.80
CA LYS A 131 28.65 -1.90 -17.12
C LYS A 131 28.78 -2.89 -18.30
N ASN A 132 29.47 -4.01 -18.12
CA ASN A 132 29.70 -5.03 -19.15
C ASN A 132 28.91 -6.33 -18.94
N GLU A 133 28.11 -6.46 -17.88
CA GLU A 133 27.27 -7.64 -17.68
C GLU A 133 25.97 -7.51 -18.46
N LYS A 134 25.54 -8.61 -19.09
CA LYS A 134 24.25 -8.65 -19.79
C LYS A 134 23.15 -8.35 -18.77
N PRO A 135 22.22 -7.42 -19.05
CA PRO A 135 21.18 -7.08 -18.10
C PRO A 135 20.40 -8.35 -17.72
N PRO A 136 20.09 -8.53 -16.42
CA PRO A 136 19.36 -9.72 -15.97
C PRO A 136 17.98 -9.76 -16.64
N PRO A 137 17.38 -10.95 -16.85
CA PRO A 137 16.04 -11.07 -17.46
C PRO A 137 14.97 -10.21 -16.79
N ALA A 138 15.07 -9.98 -15.47
CA ALA A 138 14.18 -9.10 -14.72
C ALA A 138 14.23 -7.64 -15.19
N HIS A 139 15.37 -7.18 -15.73
CA HIS A 139 15.51 -5.83 -16.28
C HIS A 139 14.67 -5.63 -17.55
N ALA A 140 14.67 -6.62 -18.44
CA ALA A 140 13.85 -6.57 -19.65
C ALA A 140 12.35 -6.58 -19.32
N ALA A 141 11.94 -7.32 -18.29
CA ALA A 141 10.56 -7.28 -17.79
C ALA A 141 10.19 -5.89 -17.24
N TRP A 142 11.09 -5.26 -16.48
CA TRP A 142 10.93 -3.88 -16.02
C TRP A 142 10.82 -2.90 -17.19
N GLU A 143 11.74 -2.91 -18.15
CA GLU A 143 11.71 -2.02 -19.32
C GLU A 143 10.43 -2.18 -20.13
N SER A 144 9.98 -3.42 -20.34
CA SER A 144 8.71 -3.72 -21.02
C SER A 144 7.52 -3.16 -20.24
N HIS A 145 7.51 -3.30 -18.91
CA HIS A 145 6.47 -2.72 -18.06
C HIS A 145 6.46 -1.19 -18.12
N VAL A 146 7.63 -0.53 -18.05
CA VAL A 146 7.74 0.93 -18.19
C VAL A 146 7.22 1.39 -19.55
N ALA A 147 7.53 0.66 -20.64
CA ALA A 147 7.02 0.97 -21.97
C ALA A 147 5.49 0.86 -22.01
N ALA A 148 4.91 -0.23 -21.50
CA ALA A 148 3.46 -0.41 -21.45
C ALA A 148 2.77 0.67 -20.59
N MET A 149 3.37 1.08 -19.47
CA MET A 149 2.88 2.19 -18.65
C MET A 149 2.93 3.53 -19.39
N ALA A 150 3.99 3.79 -20.15
CA ALA A 150 4.12 5.00 -20.94
C ALA A 150 3.06 5.08 -22.04
N ASP A 151 2.87 3.97 -22.77
CA ASP A 151 1.86 3.87 -23.83
C ASP A 151 0.44 4.04 -23.25
N LEU A 152 0.16 3.44 -22.07
CA LEU A 152 -1.08 3.64 -21.33
C LEU A 152 -1.33 5.12 -20.99
N ILE A 153 -0.34 5.81 -20.43
CA ILE A 153 -0.49 7.22 -20.03
C ILE A 153 -0.69 8.13 -21.24
N ASP A 154 0.05 7.92 -22.33
CA ASP A 154 -0.14 8.68 -23.58
C ASP A 154 -1.54 8.45 -24.16
N ALA A 155 -2.03 7.21 -24.13
CA ALA A 155 -3.37 6.88 -24.59
C ALA A 155 -4.46 7.53 -23.75
N MET A 156 -4.34 7.47 -22.42
CA MET A 156 -5.27 8.14 -21.50
C MET A 156 -5.25 9.66 -21.69
N GLY A 157 -4.09 10.25 -22.02
CA GLY A 157 -3.92 11.67 -22.28
C GLY A 157 -4.31 12.14 -23.69
N SER A 158 -4.57 11.22 -24.62
CA SER A 158 -4.86 11.57 -26.02
C SER A 158 -6.25 12.22 -26.20
N GLU A 159 -7.22 11.84 -25.36
CA GLU A 159 -8.60 12.32 -25.41
C GLU A 159 -8.99 13.14 -24.18
N ARG A 160 -8.12 13.22 -23.16
CA ARG A 160 -8.44 13.74 -21.82
C ARG A 160 -7.24 14.45 -21.20
N GLU A 161 -7.48 15.26 -20.17
CA GLU A 161 -6.41 15.77 -19.31
C GLU A 161 -5.96 14.66 -18.34
N ALA A 162 -4.95 13.88 -18.75
CA ALA A 162 -4.31 12.90 -17.88
C ALA A 162 -3.13 13.52 -17.12
N ARG A 163 -3.09 13.32 -15.80
CA ARG A 163 -2.02 13.80 -14.94
C ARG A 163 -1.51 12.67 -14.06
N MET A 164 -0.20 12.66 -13.81
CA MET A 164 0.45 11.56 -13.13
C MET A 164 1.26 12.02 -11.92
N ALA A 165 1.25 11.17 -10.88
CA ALA A 165 2.20 11.18 -9.78
C ALA A 165 2.92 9.82 -9.77
N MET A 166 4.22 9.80 -9.44
CA MET A 166 5.00 8.56 -9.33
C MET A 166 5.56 8.48 -7.91
N LEU A 167 5.36 7.34 -7.26
CA LEU A 167 5.78 7.06 -5.91
C LEU A 167 6.53 5.73 -5.91
N THR A 168 7.53 5.62 -5.05
CA THR A 168 8.29 4.37 -4.91
C THR A 168 8.30 3.96 -3.45
N PHE A 169 8.23 2.65 -3.19
CA PHE A 169 8.30 2.07 -1.85
C PHE A 169 9.32 0.95 -1.80
N GLY A 170 9.71 0.51 -0.61
CA GLY A 170 10.62 -0.60 -0.39
C GLY A 170 10.86 -0.78 1.10
N ASP A 171 12.00 -1.37 1.46
CA ASP A 171 12.40 -1.60 2.85
C ASP A 171 13.33 -0.49 3.40
N ARG A 172 13.57 -0.50 4.71
CA ARG A 172 14.30 0.52 5.45
C ARG A 172 15.56 0.96 4.72
N ALA A 173 15.70 2.27 4.57
CA ALA A 173 16.95 2.85 4.13
C ALA A 173 18.08 2.49 5.12
N THR A 174 18.96 1.56 4.74
CA THR A 174 20.19 1.28 5.48
C THR A 174 21.12 2.49 5.40
N LYS A 175 21.98 2.72 6.41
CA LYS A 175 22.94 3.85 6.42
C LYS A 175 23.90 3.85 5.22
N SER A 176 24.00 2.73 4.50
CA SER A 176 24.85 2.54 3.32
C SER A 176 24.20 2.99 2.00
N SER A 177 22.87 3.10 1.92
CA SER A 177 22.16 3.46 0.68
C SER A 177 21.97 4.98 0.48
N SER A 178 22.44 5.82 1.41
CA SER A 178 22.40 7.29 1.30
C SER A 178 23.52 7.82 0.39
N VAL A 179 23.33 7.79 -0.93
CA VAL A 179 24.14 8.62 -1.84
C VAL A 179 23.56 10.03 -1.81
N VAL A 180 24.33 10.98 -1.29
CA VAL A 180 23.92 12.38 -1.21
C VAL A 180 24.02 13.01 -2.61
N SER A 181 22.90 13.08 -3.34
CA SER A 181 22.86 13.90 -4.56
C SER A 181 22.86 15.40 -4.21
N THR A 182 23.59 16.18 -5.00
CA THR A 182 23.74 17.63 -4.88
C THR A 182 22.69 18.43 -5.67
N ASP A 183 21.94 17.79 -6.58
CA ASP A 183 20.88 18.42 -7.37
C ASP A 183 19.63 18.67 -6.49
N PRO A 184 19.10 19.91 -6.40
CA PRO A 184 17.86 20.22 -5.68
C PRO A 184 16.64 19.36 -6.09
N TRP A 185 16.57 18.88 -7.34
CA TRP A 185 15.55 17.94 -7.80
C TRP A 185 15.80 16.50 -7.36
N GLU A 186 17.06 16.15 -7.06
CA GLU A 186 17.46 14.83 -6.56
C GLU A 186 17.59 14.79 -5.02
N ARG A 187 17.56 15.95 -4.34
CA ARG A 187 17.48 16.03 -2.86
C ARG A 187 16.17 15.47 -2.30
N GLY A 188 15.11 15.37 -3.11
CA GLY A 188 13.86 14.70 -2.77
C GLY A 188 13.98 13.17 -2.58
N PHE A 189 15.12 12.57 -2.96
CA PHE A 189 15.38 11.14 -2.82
C PHE A 189 16.05 10.74 -1.49
N GLN A 190 16.24 11.66 -0.53
CA GLN A 190 16.91 11.37 0.74
C GLN A 190 15.94 11.17 1.92
N GLN A 191 15.72 9.89 2.23
CA GLN A 191 15.57 9.25 3.54
C GLN A 191 14.73 9.93 4.63
N ILE A 192 13.56 9.33 4.91
CA ILE A 192 13.12 8.73 6.21
C ILE A 192 11.86 7.92 5.86
N SER A 193 11.90 6.59 5.98
CA SER A 193 10.77 5.66 5.72
C SER A 193 10.03 5.87 4.38
N ASN A 194 10.65 5.40 3.29
CA ASN A 194 10.10 4.89 2.01
C ASN A 194 8.80 5.46 1.42
N ILE A 195 8.60 6.75 1.60
CA ILE A 195 7.97 7.61 0.61
C ILE A 195 9.09 8.58 0.30
N ALA A 196 9.66 8.56 -0.91
CA ALA A 196 10.51 9.66 -1.35
C ALA A 196 9.69 10.94 -1.12
N HIS A 197 10.10 11.74 -0.14
CA HIS A 197 9.24 12.74 0.46
C HIS A 197 8.89 13.77 -0.60
N LEU A 198 7.59 13.82 -0.91
CA LEU A 198 6.91 14.88 -1.63
C LEU A 198 7.02 16.18 -0.83
N THR A 199 8.19 16.81 -0.86
CA THR A 199 8.39 18.10 -0.19
C THR A 199 7.80 19.20 -1.07
N THR A 200 6.51 19.49 -0.89
CA THR A 200 5.83 20.79 -1.17
C THR A 200 6.53 21.65 -2.24
N PRO A 201 6.46 21.31 -3.54
CA PRO A 201 5.30 21.38 -4.45
C PRO A 201 5.11 20.09 -5.30
N GLU A 202 5.73 18.99 -4.86
CA GLU A 202 5.79 17.70 -5.57
C GLU A 202 4.55 16.82 -5.36
N ARG A 203 3.63 17.19 -4.46
CA ARG A 203 2.30 16.57 -4.30
C ARG A 203 1.35 16.76 -5.48
N ALA A 204 1.81 17.45 -6.53
CA ALA A 204 1.00 17.81 -7.67
C ALA A 204 1.08 16.71 -8.74
N PHE A 205 -0.06 16.11 -9.05
CA PHE A 205 -0.28 15.50 -10.35
C PHE A 205 0.13 16.48 -11.45
N ARG A 206 0.92 16.03 -12.41
CA ARG A 206 1.36 16.83 -13.55
C ARG A 206 1.00 16.13 -14.85
N PRO A 207 0.69 16.88 -15.93
CA PRO A 207 0.70 16.29 -17.26
C PRO A 207 2.03 15.56 -17.48
N MET A 208 1.94 14.30 -17.91
CA MET A 208 3.09 13.42 -18.08
C MET A 208 3.00 12.77 -19.46
N ALA A 209 4.01 12.99 -20.29
CA ALA A 209 4.16 12.26 -21.54
C ALA A 209 4.89 10.94 -21.30
N GLY A 210 4.58 9.91 -22.10
CA GLY A 210 5.18 8.58 -21.99
C GLY A 210 6.70 8.59 -22.06
N GLU A 211 7.30 9.41 -22.94
CA GLU A 211 8.77 9.55 -23.02
C GLU A 211 9.39 10.11 -21.73
N ARG A 212 8.72 11.07 -21.08
CA ARG A 212 9.18 11.60 -19.78
C ARG A 212 9.03 10.56 -18.68
N LEU A 213 7.96 9.76 -18.72
CA LEU A 213 7.78 8.64 -17.81
C LEU A 213 8.91 7.62 -17.94
N LYS A 214 9.25 7.21 -19.18
CA LYS A 214 10.38 6.32 -19.46
C LYS A 214 11.69 6.86 -18.91
N GLU A 215 11.95 8.17 -19.09
CA GLU A 215 13.16 8.81 -18.56
C GLU A 215 13.21 8.75 -17.02
N LEU A 216 12.11 9.06 -16.34
CA LEU A 216 12.03 9.06 -14.87
C LEU A 216 12.17 7.65 -14.30
N ALA A 217 11.42 6.69 -14.84
CA ALA A 217 11.47 5.29 -14.42
C ALA A 217 12.83 4.65 -14.74
N GLY A 218 13.49 5.04 -15.84
CA GLY A 218 14.82 4.56 -16.20
C GLY A 218 15.95 5.07 -15.28
N LYS A 219 15.70 6.12 -14.51
CA LYS A 219 16.59 6.66 -13.46
C LYS A 219 16.37 6.01 -12.10
N MET A 220 15.32 5.20 -11.95
CA MET A 220 15.07 4.50 -10.69
C MET A 220 16.19 3.50 -10.39
N VAL A 221 16.52 3.44 -9.12
CA VAL A 221 17.57 2.61 -8.58
C VAL A 221 16.95 1.67 -7.57
N ARG A 222 17.39 0.42 -7.58
CA ARG A 222 16.96 -0.60 -6.63
C ARG A 222 17.32 -0.18 -5.21
N ILE A 223 16.36 -0.34 -4.31
CA ILE A 223 16.55 -0.26 -2.86
C ILE A 223 16.73 -1.70 -2.36
N ASP A 224 17.82 -1.97 -1.67
CA ASP A 224 18.00 -3.29 -1.06
C ASP A 224 17.01 -3.47 0.09
N GLY A 225 16.28 -4.60 0.06
CA GLY A 225 15.38 -5.03 1.12
C GLY A 225 16.09 -5.92 2.14
N ASP A 226 15.76 -5.76 3.43
CA ASP A 226 16.18 -6.65 4.51
C ASP A 226 15.16 -7.79 4.72
N ASP A 227 13.88 -7.58 4.34
CA ASP A 227 12.81 -8.57 4.40
C ASP A 227 12.02 -8.74 3.08
N TYR A 228 10.95 -9.54 3.10
CA TYR A 228 10.08 -9.78 1.95
C TYR A 228 8.83 -8.89 1.93
N VAL A 229 8.47 -8.24 3.04
CA VAL A 229 7.22 -7.46 3.18
C VAL A 229 7.56 -5.98 3.23
N ASP A 230 7.38 -5.31 2.10
CA ASP A 230 7.78 -3.93 1.96
C ASP A 230 6.75 -2.93 2.51
N ALA A 231 7.16 -1.65 2.54
CA ALA A 231 6.35 -0.53 3.02
C ALA A 231 5.20 -0.10 2.06
N LEU A 232 4.52 -1.04 1.37
CA LEU A 232 3.43 -0.73 0.45
C LEU A 232 2.29 0.06 1.13
N ALA A 233 1.93 -0.29 2.37
CA ALA A 233 0.91 0.42 3.13
C ALA A 233 1.25 1.90 3.39
N GLU A 234 2.54 2.22 3.54
CA GLU A 234 3.01 3.60 3.67
C GLU A 234 2.79 4.36 2.36
N ALA A 235 3.15 3.78 1.22
CA ALA A 235 2.97 4.41 -0.08
C ALA A 235 1.49 4.62 -0.45
N LEU A 236 0.62 3.64 -0.15
CA LEU A 236 -0.83 3.82 -0.31
C LEU A 236 -1.37 4.93 0.58
N THR A 237 -0.88 5.02 1.83
CA THR A 237 -1.28 6.13 2.70
C THR A 237 -0.75 7.47 2.18
N ALA A 238 0.46 7.52 1.62
CA ALA A 238 0.99 8.72 0.97
C ALA A 238 0.09 9.20 -0.17
N CYS A 239 -0.50 8.26 -0.91
CA CYS A 239 -1.45 8.56 -1.97
C CYS A 239 -2.70 9.28 -1.44
N THR A 240 -3.12 9.07 -0.18
CA THR A 240 -4.24 9.81 0.41
C THR A 240 -3.96 11.31 0.56
N GLY A 241 -2.68 11.70 0.65
CA GLY A 241 -2.23 13.09 0.75
C GLY A 241 -1.94 13.79 -0.58
N LEU A 242 -2.14 13.12 -1.72
CA LEU A 242 -1.97 13.72 -3.05
C LEU A 242 -3.10 14.72 -3.35
N ALA A 243 -2.79 15.71 -4.18
CA ALA A 243 -3.75 16.75 -4.59
C ALA A 243 -4.70 16.26 -5.71
N TRP A 244 -5.48 15.22 -5.41
CA TRP A 244 -6.48 14.64 -6.32
C TRP A 244 -7.48 15.71 -6.75
N ASN A 245 -7.50 16.03 -8.05
CA ASN A 245 -8.47 16.95 -8.63
C ASN A 245 -9.09 16.43 -9.95
N GLY A 246 -8.66 15.25 -10.41
CA GLY A 246 -9.31 14.50 -11.46
C GLY A 246 -10.70 14.02 -11.03
N GLU A 247 -11.58 13.94 -12.02
CA GLU A 247 -12.93 13.38 -11.87
C GLU A 247 -12.87 11.85 -11.79
N ARG A 248 -11.84 11.25 -12.42
CA ARG A 248 -11.44 9.87 -12.24
C ARG A 248 -10.05 9.81 -11.60
N ARG A 249 -9.88 8.90 -10.65
CA ARG A 249 -8.67 8.81 -9.80
C ARG A 249 -8.25 7.36 -9.72
N ILE A 250 -7.02 7.07 -10.11
CA ILE A 250 -6.53 5.70 -10.22
C ILE A 250 -5.17 5.62 -9.53
N VAL A 251 -4.99 4.61 -8.67
CA VAL A 251 -3.69 4.17 -8.18
C VAL A 251 -3.35 2.88 -8.91
N ILE A 252 -2.17 2.84 -9.54
CA ILE A 252 -1.61 1.63 -10.15
C ILE A 252 -0.46 1.18 -9.27
N ILE A 253 -0.55 -0.02 -8.70
CA ILE A 253 0.49 -0.63 -7.87
C ILE A 253 1.27 -1.60 -8.74
N SER A 254 2.57 -1.37 -8.93
CA SER A 254 3.46 -2.26 -9.65
C SER A 254 4.51 -2.81 -8.70
N GLY A 255 4.55 -4.13 -8.51
CA GLY A 255 5.44 -4.70 -7.51
C GLY A 255 5.57 -6.22 -7.54
N ASP A 256 6.57 -6.73 -6.82
CA ASP A 256 6.77 -8.17 -6.58
C ASP A 256 6.79 -8.53 -5.10
N SER A 257 6.87 -7.51 -4.24
CA SER A 257 6.69 -7.58 -2.81
C SER A 257 5.27 -7.19 -2.36
N PRO A 258 4.73 -7.87 -1.34
CA PRO A 258 3.48 -7.53 -0.68
C PRO A 258 3.67 -6.45 0.40
N GLY A 259 2.58 -5.77 0.74
CA GLY A 259 2.48 -5.04 2.00
C GLY A 259 2.05 -5.95 3.15
N TYR A 260 2.16 -5.47 4.38
CA TYR A 260 1.59 -6.20 5.51
C TYR A 260 0.08 -6.02 5.57
N SER A 261 -0.63 -7.13 5.68
CA SER A 261 -2.08 -7.16 5.82
C SER A 261 -2.47 -7.96 7.05
N LEU A 262 -3.40 -7.44 7.81
CA LEU A 262 -3.84 -8.01 9.07
C LEU A 262 -5.01 -8.96 8.94
N ALA A 263 -5.93 -8.66 8.02
CA ALA A 263 -7.02 -9.56 7.68
C ALA A 263 -6.48 -10.81 6.97
N PHE A 264 -5.32 -10.71 6.31
CA PHE A 264 -4.70 -11.81 5.59
C PHE A 264 -3.20 -11.82 5.89
N PRO A 265 -2.79 -12.24 7.10
CA PRO A 265 -1.39 -12.24 7.50
C PRO A 265 -0.57 -13.19 6.60
N PRO A 266 0.74 -12.96 6.47
CA PRO A 266 1.60 -13.87 5.72
C PRO A 266 1.57 -15.28 6.32
N PRO A 267 1.79 -16.33 5.49
CA PRO A 267 1.67 -17.74 5.91
C PRO A 267 2.71 -18.18 6.96
N GLU A 268 3.66 -17.32 7.31
CA GLU A 268 4.70 -17.62 8.30
C GLU A 268 4.71 -16.57 9.41
N ALA A 269 4.65 -17.06 10.65
CA ALA A 269 4.88 -16.22 11.82
C ALA A 269 6.31 -15.67 11.77
N GLY A 270 6.46 -14.34 11.86
CA GLY A 270 7.77 -13.70 11.90
C GLY A 270 8.44 -13.47 10.55
N VAL A 271 7.68 -13.34 9.45
CA VAL A 271 8.14 -12.41 8.40
C VAL A 271 8.40 -11.08 9.11
N ASP A 272 9.56 -10.47 8.89
CA ASP A 272 9.89 -9.23 9.59
C ASP A 272 8.80 -8.21 9.24
N THR A 273 8.03 -7.88 10.27
CA THR A 273 6.90 -6.95 10.22
C THR A 273 7.19 -5.78 11.15
N GLY A 274 8.38 -5.76 11.76
CA GLY A 274 8.81 -4.73 12.70
C GLY A 274 8.80 -3.34 12.07
N TYR A 275 8.81 -3.26 10.74
CA TYR A 275 8.80 -2.01 9.98
C TYR A 275 7.45 -1.69 9.33
N CYS A 276 6.49 -2.61 9.33
CA CYS A 276 5.17 -2.40 8.79
C CYS A 276 4.31 -1.65 9.82
N ARG A 277 4.36 -0.31 9.77
CA ARG A 277 3.59 0.56 10.67
C ARG A 277 2.11 0.67 10.31
N ARG A 278 1.76 0.28 9.09
CA ARG A 278 0.41 0.41 8.54
C ARG A 278 -0.03 -0.88 7.88
N ASP A 279 -1.34 -1.09 7.96
CA ASP A 279 -2.03 -2.17 7.28
C ASP A 279 -2.38 -1.74 5.85
N VAL A 280 -2.05 -2.61 4.88
CA VAL A 280 -2.25 -2.32 3.45
C VAL A 280 -3.73 -2.25 3.08
N ASP A 281 -4.59 -3.02 3.74
CA ASP A 281 -6.02 -3.07 3.44
C ASP A 281 -6.75 -1.83 3.91
N ALA A 282 -6.41 -1.38 5.10
CA ALA A 282 -6.76 -0.08 5.62
C ALA A 282 -6.35 1.07 4.70
N ALA A 283 -5.09 1.08 4.25
CA ALA A 283 -4.62 2.14 3.35
C ALA A 283 -5.37 2.12 2.01
N ALA A 284 -5.65 0.93 1.47
CA ALA A 284 -6.49 0.76 0.29
C ALA A 284 -7.94 1.25 0.51
N MET A 285 -8.53 0.96 1.68
CA MET A 285 -9.85 1.46 2.04
C MET A 285 -9.90 2.98 2.15
N ALA A 286 -8.89 3.61 2.76
CA ALA A 286 -8.81 5.06 2.83
C ALA A 286 -8.77 5.71 1.43
N LEU A 287 -8.10 5.08 0.47
CA LEU A 287 -8.12 5.50 -0.94
C LEU A 287 -9.51 5.32 -1.58
N HIS A 288 -10.17 4.20 -1.32
CA HIS A 288 -11.52 3.93 -1.80
C HIS A 288 -12.53 4.96 -1.30
N GLU A 289 -12.42 5.39 -0.05
CA GLU A 289 -13.26 6.47 0.50
C GLU A 289 -13.05 7.83 -0.17
N LEU A 290 -11.86 8.06 -0.73
CA LEU A 290 -11.56 9.22 -1.58
C LEU A 290 -12.01 9.04 -3.03
N GLY A 291 -12.70 7.95 -3.34
CA GLY A 291 -13.14 7.60 -4.69
C GLY A 291 -11.99 7.25 -5.63
N VAL A 292 -10.89 6.71 -5.09
CA VAL A 292 -9.73 6.29 -5.86
C VAL A 292 -9.86 4.81 -6.21
N GLU A 293 -9.76 4.49 -7.49
CA GLU A 293 -9.69 3.12 -7.99
C GLU A 293 -8.26 2.58 -7.80
N ILE A 294 -8.12 1.29 -7.48
CA ILE A 294 -6.83 0.62 -7.33
C ILE A 294 -6.72 -0.48 -8.38
N MET A 295 -5.63 -0.43 -9.13
CA MET A 295 -5.21 -1.42 -10.10
C MET A 295 -3.88 -2.01 -9.66
N THR A 296 -3.67 -3.29 -9.91
CA THR A 296 -2.44 -3.98 -9.51
C THR A 296 -1.79 -4.65 -10.70
N VAL A 297 -0.48 -4.48 -10.81
CA VAL A 297 0.37 -5.09 -11.83
C VAL A 297 1.44 -5.89 -11.09
N TYR A 298 1.27 -7.21 -11.00
CA TYR A 298 2.23 -8.09 -10.36
C TYR A 298 3.42 -8.34 -11.30
N LEU A 299 4.64 -8.19 -10.79
CA LEU A 299 5.87 -8.46 -11.50
C LEU A 299 6.43 -9.80 -10.99
N PRO A 300 6.39 -10.89 -11.77
CA PRO A 300 6.87 -12.18 -11.27
C PRO A 300 8.38 -12.18 -11.01
N ILE A 301 8.80 -12.81 -9.91
CA ILE A 301 10.22 -13.04 -9.60
C ILE A 301 10.76 -14.15 -10.50
N THR A 302 11.22 -13.82 -11.71
CA THR A 302 11.65 -14.80 -12.72
C THR A 302 12.95 -15.53 -12.39
N ALA A 303 13.72 -15.06 -11.41
CA ALA A 303 15.00 -15.66 -11.01
C ALA A 303 14.83 -16.94 -10.16
N LEU A 304 13.65 -17.16 -9.58
CA LEU A 304 13.38 -18.31 -8.72
C LEU A 304 12.91 -19.52 -9.55
N THR A 305 13.80 -20.49 -9.75
CA THR A 305 13.45 -21.79 -10.33
C THR A 305 13.26 -22.82 -9.23
N ASN A 306 12.12 -23.53 -9.23
CA ASN A 306 11.76 -24.50 -8.19
C ASN A 306 11.92 -23.97 -6.76
N PRO A 307 11.19 -22.89 -6.38
CA PRO A 307 11.26 -22.36 -5.02
C PRO A 307 10.90 -23.45 -4.00
N SER A 308 11.48 -23.37 -2.81
CA SER A 308 11.06 -24.23 -1.70
C SER A 308 9.57 -24.00 -1.39
N ASP A 309 8.89 -24.98 -0.81
CA ASP A 309 7.46 -24.88 -0.46
C ASP A 309 7.14 -23.61 0.34
N ARG A 310 8.06 -23.21 1.22
CA ARG A 310 8.01 -21.97 1.98
C ARG A 310 7.91 -20.74 1.07
N ILE A 311 8.84 -20.61 0.13
CA ILE A 311 8.87 -19.48 -0.81
C ILE A 311 7.68 -19.54 -1.78
N ALA A 312 7.30 -20.73 -2.24
CA ALA A 312 6.12 -20.91 -3.10
C ALA A 312 4.82 -20.43 -2.42
N LYS A 313 4.64 -20.73 -1.12
CA LYS A 313 3.51 -20.22 -0.33
C LYS A 313 3.53 -18.70 -0.20
N LEU A 314 4.70 -18.10 0.04
CA LEU A 314 4.84 -16.65 0.10
C LEU A 314 4.49 -16.00 -1.24
N LEU A 315 4.98 -16.52 -2.36
CA LEU A 315 4.66 -15.99 -3.70
C LEU A 315 3.16 -16.12 -4.02
N THR A 316 2.54 -17.24 -3.67
CA THR A 316 1.09 -17.45 -3.82
C THR A 316 0.31 -16.45 -2.99
N TRP A 317 0.74 -16.22 -1.73
CA TRP A 317 0.12 -15.24 -0.85
C TRP A 317 0.26 -13.80 -1.37
N THR A 318 1.44 -13.42 -1.89
CA THR A 318 1.66 -12.12 -2.52
C THR A 318 0.73 -11.90 -3.71
N GLN A 319 0.63 -12.88 -4.61
CA GLN A 319 -0.29 -12.79 -5.76
C GLN A 319 -1.74 -12.64 -5.31
N ALA A 320 -2.17 -13.42 -4.30
CA ALA A 320 -3.50 -13.30 -3.72
C ALA A 320 -3.73 -11.92 -3.08
N GLN A 321 -2.71 -11.31 -2.47
CA GLN A 321 -2.80 -9.96 -1.94
C GLN A 321 -2.98 -8.93 -3.05
N TYR A 322 -2.22 -9.00 -4.15
CA TYR A 322 -2.38 -8.08 -5.29
C TYR A 322 -3.77 -8.21 -5.91
N GLN A 323 -4.21 -9.45 -6.16
CA GLN A 323 -5.57 -9.75 -6.63
C GLN A 323 -6.64 -9.11 -5.75
N ARG A 324 -6.45 -9.24 -4.43
CA ARG A 324 -7.37 -8.70 -3.46
C ARG A 324 -7.35 -7.17 -3.51
N LEU A 325 -6.17 -6.53 -3.48
CA LEU A 325 -5.99 -5.07 -3.42
C LEU A 325 -6.62 -4.33 -4.61
N ALA A 326 -6.68 -4.96 -5.77
CA ALA A 326 -7.38 -4.41 -6.92
C ALA A 326 -8.86 -4.11 -6.57
N SER A 327 -9.39 -3.04 -7.13
CA SER A 327 -10.80 -2.64 -6.90
C SER A 327 -11.78 -3.55 -7.62
N LEU A 328 -11.30 -4.27 -8.64
CA LEU A 328 -12.02 -5.23 -9.45
C LEU A 328 -11.10 -6.39 -9.85
N PRO A 329 -11.64 -7.60 -10.06
CA PRO A 329 -10.87 -8.72 -10.61
C PRO A 329 -10.20 -8.40 -11.95
N GLU A 330 -10.84 -7.61 -12.80
CA GLU A 330 -10.34 -7.20 -14.12
C GLU A 330 -9.22 -6.15 -14.03
N TYR A 331 -8.96 -5.59 -12.84
CA TYR A 331 -7.88 -4.64 -12.58
C TYR A 331 -6.61 -5.32 -12.04
N VAL A 332 -6.55 -6.65 -12.17
CA VAL A 332 -5.40 -7.45 -11.79
C VAL A 332 -4.66 -7.86 -13.06
N PHE A 333 -3.43 -7.42 -13.17
CA PHE A 333 -2.56 -7.72 -14.30
C PHE A 333 -1.24 -8.34 -13.84
N VAL A 334 -0.59 -9.05 -14.76
CA VAL A 334 0.75 -9.60 -14.55
C VAL A 334 1.66 -9.10 -15.68
N VAL A 335 2.87 -8.67 -15.35
CA VAL A 335 3.83 -8.26 -16.39
C VAL A 335 4.21 -9.46 -17.25
N GLY A 336 4.09 -9.28 -18.56
CA GLY A 336 4.29 -10.35 -19.55
C GLY A 336 3.05 -11.20 -19.81
N ASP A 337 1.96 -11.00 -19.05
CA ASP A 337 0.68 -11.69 -19.25
C ASP A 337 -0.50 -10.74 -19.00
N GLY A 338 -1.02 -10.15 -20.07
CA GLY A 338 -2.23 -9.34 -20.05
C GLY A 338 -2.04 -7.84 -19.75
N PHE A 339 -0.90 -7.41 -19.22
CA PHE A 339 -0.62 -5.98 -19.04
C PHE A 339 -0.20 -5.30 -20.37
N ALA A 340 -1.20 -4.89 -21.15
CA ALA A 340 -1.04 -4.11 -22.39
C ALA A 340 -2.02 -2.93 -22.37
N GLN A 341 -1.66 -1.83 -23.04
CA GLN A 341 -2.45 -0.59 -23.08
C GLN A 341 -3.93 -0.87 -23.40
N GLU A 342 -4.21 -1.61 -24.48
CA GLU A 342 -5.57 -1.85 -24.96
C GLU A 342 -6.39 -2.65 -23.94
N THR A 343 -5.78 -3.66 -23.32
CA THR A 343 -6.43 -4.48 -22.29
C THR A 343 -6.79 -3.64 -21.07
N VAL A 344 -5.86 -2.79 -20.62
CA VAL A 344 -6.07 -1.93 -19.45
C VAL A 344 -7.15 -0.89 -19.73
N LEU A 345 -7.11 -0.24 -20.89
CA LEU A 345 -8.15 0.73 -21.28
C LEU A 345 -9.52 0.08 -21.41
N GLN A 346 -9.60 -1.12 -21.99
CA GLN A 346 -10.85 -1.88 -22.09
C GLN A 346 -11.40 -2.20 -20.70
N ALA A 347 -10.57 -2.70 -19.77
CA ALA A 347 -11.00 -2.95 -18.40
C ALA A 347 -11.50 -1.67 -17.70
N LEU A 348 -10.83 -0.53 -17.90
CA LEU A 348 -11.25 0.76 -17.35
C LEU A 348 -12.56 1.28 -17.97
N GLN A 349 -12.87 0.93 -19.21
CA GLN A 349 -14.13 1.28 -19.89
C GLN A 349 -15.29 0.36 -19.49
N ASP A 350 -15.02 -0.93 -19.32
CA ASP A 350 -16.03 -1.95 -19.00
C ASP A 350 -16.40 -2.00 -17.52
N SER A 351 -15.65 -1.31 -16.65
CA SER A 351 -15.86 -1.36 -15.21
C SER A 351 -17.30 -1.03 -14.80
N PRO A 352 -17.89 -1.66 -13.78
CA PRO A 352 -19.17 -1.23 -13.28
C PRO A 352 -19.11 0.23 -12.81
N GLU A 353 -20.27 0.89 -12.73
CA GLU A 353 -20.39 2.28 -12.24
C GLU A 353 -19.90 2.44 -10.79
N VAL A 354 -19.75 1.33 -10.08
CA VAL A 354 -19.61 1.24 -8.65
C VAL A 354 -18.57 0.18 -8.28
N ILE A 355 -17.46 0.57 -7.63
CA ILE A 355 -16.37 -0.33 -7.21
C ILE A 355 -15.87 0.00 -5.79
N GLY A 356 -15.19 -0.89 -5.08
CA GLY A 356 -14.46 -0.51 -3.86
C GLY A 356 -14.88 -1.21 -2.56
N ARG A 357 -14.17 -0.88 -1.48
CA ARG A 357 -14.22 -1.52 -0.15
C ARG A 357 -14.67 -0.51 0.90
N SER A 358 -15.49 -0.92 1.86
CA SER A 358 -15.81 -0.14 3.07
C SER A 358 -15.33 -0.85 4.33
N SER A 359 -15.15 -0.07 5.39
CA SER A 359 -15.12 -0.60 6.75
C SER A 359 -16.47 -1.23 7.06
N ALA A 360 -16.45 -2.38 7.74
CA ALA A 360 -17.67 -2.87 8.37
C ALA A 360 -18.05 -1.85 9.45
N VAL A 361 -19.14 -1.11 9.23
CA VAL A 361 -19.70 -0.15 10.20
C VAL A 361 -20.25 -0.87 11.41
#